data_AF-A0A8X6N1R0-F1
#
_entry.id   AF-A0A8X6N1R0-F1
#
_cell.length_a   1.000
_cell.length_b   1.000
_cell.length_c   1.000
_cell.angle_alpha   90.00
_cell.angle_beta   90.00
_cell.angle_gamma   90.00
#
_symmetry.space_group_name_H-M   'P 1'
#
loop_
_entity.id
_entity.type
_entity.pdbx_description
1 polymer ?
#
loop_
_entity_poly.entity_id
_entity_poly.type
_entity_poly.pdbx_seq_one_letter_code
_entity_poly.pdbx_strand_id
1 'polypeptide(L)'
;MKKKISCRKSNLSRNILKAKSVRGVIAHQTEEERSSGNEQSRQRMAQTRAEETAEQHAARLEDARLQVRQSRSATSNVLRSQQREHNRLQMAERRQQGKAYQPYNHLAFRYNPGEDYSLSRHVLIGTMTVVCPHCKALKFCGESKGMRCAAGKIKLPQLREPPEPSKTLLAGYIAESKHCLSNIRKYDSCFQMTSFGAEVITTHFMPTFKMNGQIYKKIWLIDSFPKR
;
A
#
# COMPACT_ATOMS: atom_id res chain seq x y z
N MET A 1 -82.71 37.94 -21.16
CA MET A 1 -81.82 37.02 -20.40
C MET A 1 -80.43 37.00 -21.05
N LYS A 2 -79.41 37.64 -20.45
CA LYS A 2 -78.04 37.63 -21.00
C LYS A 2 -77.31 36.36 -20.51
N LYS A 3 -77.12 35.37 -21.40
CA LYS A 3 -76.30 34.18 -21.11
C LYS A 3 -74.82 34.62 -21.03
N LYS A 4 -74.21 34.52 -19.85
CA LYS A 4 -72.75 34.64 -19.69
C LYS A 4 -72.07 33.49 -20.43
N ILE A 5 -71.38 33.79 -21.53
CA ILE A 5 -70.51 32.83 -22.21
C ILE A 5 -69.23 32.70 -21.37
N SER A 6 -69.07 31.56 -20.71
CA SER A 6 -67.85 31.21 -19.98
C SER A 6 -66.76 30.82 -20.98
N CYS A 7 -65.75 31.68 -21.13
CA CYS A 7 -64.59 31.41 -21.97
C CYS A 7 -63.69 30.37 -21.30
N ARG A 8 -63.70 29.13 -21.80
CA ARG A 8 -62.74 28.07 -21.41
C ARG A 8 -61.32 28.50 -21.80
N LYS A 9 -60.52 28.92 -20.82
CA LYS A 9 -59.07 29.19 -21.02
C LYS A 9 -58.39 27.96 -21.61
N SER A 10 -57.70 28.11 -22.75
CA SER A 10 -56.93 27.05 -23.41
C SER A 10 -55.83 26.50 -22.49
N ASN A 11 -55.45 25.22 -22.67
CA ASN A 11 -54.42 24.57 -21.86
C ASN A 11 -53.08 25.31 -21.93
N LEU A 12 -52.77 25.92 -23.07
CA LEU A 12 -51.57 26.74 -23.28
C LEU A 12 -51.55 27.97 -22.36
N SER A 13 -52.64 28.74 -22.31
CA SER A 13 -52.74 29.91 -21.45
C SER A 13 -52.63 29.54 -19.97
N ARG A 14 -53.18 28.38 -19.57
CA ARG A 14 -53.06 27.85 -18.20
C ARG A 14 -51.61 27.47 -17.85
N ASN A 15 -50.89 26.83 -18.76
CA ASN A 15 -49.49 26.43 -18.55
C ASN A 15 -48.54 27.62 -18.47
N ILE A 16 -48.77 28.66 -19.28
CA ILE A 16 -47.99 29.91 -19.22
C ILE A 16 -48.18 30.59 -17.86
N LEU A 17 -49.43 30.67 -17.37
CA LEU A 17 -49.72 31.26 -16.06
C LEU A 17 -49.08 30.46 -14.93
N LYS A 18 -49.11 29.12 -14.98
CA LYS A 18 -48.41 28.26 -14.01
C LYS A 18 -46.90 28.46 -14.05
N ALA A 19 -46.29 28.49 -15.24
CA ALA A 19 -44.86 28.71 -15.38
C ALA A 19 -44.42 30.08 -14.85
N LYS A 20 -45.22 31.13 -15.09
CA LYS A 20 -44.98 32.47 -14.52
C LYS A 20 -45.08 32.48 -13.00
N SER A 21 -46.10 31.82 -12.44
CA SER A 21 -46.26 31.70 -10.98
C SER A 21 -45.08 30.97 -10.34
N VAL A 22 -44.63 29.85 -10.91
CA VAL A 22 -43.47 29.08 -10.42
C VAL A 22 -42.19 29.92 -10.47
N ARG A 23 -41.96 30.68 -11.56
CA ARG A 23 -40.80 31.60 -11.63
C ARG A 23 -40.84 32.68 -10.56
N GLY A 24 -42.03 33.21 -10.27
CA GLY A 24 -42.21 34.19 -9.19
C GLY A 24 -41.85 33.60 -7.83
N VAL A 25 -42.28 32.37 -7.54
CA VAL A 25 -41.93 31.67 -6.30
C VAL A 25 -40.42 31.43 -6.21
N ILE A 26 -39.77 30.96 -7.28
CA ILE A 26 -38.32 30.73 -7.31
C ILE A 26 -37.52 32.02 -7.07
N ALA A 27 -37.99 33.15 -7.60
CA ALA A 27 -37.31 34.44 -7.46
C ALA A 27 -37.36 35.00 -6.02
N HIS A 28 -38.37 34.62 -5.24
CA HIS A 28 -38.55 35.09 -3.86
C HIS A 28 -38.19 34.06 -2.79
N GLN A 29 -37.70 32.88 -3.19
CA GLN A 29 -37.29 31.81 -2.26
C GLN A 29 -35.98 32.14 -1.53
N THR A 30 -35.94 31.79 -0.24
CA THR A 30 -34.71 31.85 0.56
C THR A 30 -33.74 30.73 0.19
N GLU A 31 -32.46 30.87 0.55
CA GLU A 31 -31.45 29.82 0.32
C GLU A 31 -31.77 28.53 1.11
N GLU A 32 -32.37 28.64 2.29
CA GLU A 32 -32.81 27.49 3.10
C GLU A 32 -33.97 26.74 2.44
N GLU A 33 -34.97 27.45 1.93
CA GLU A 33 -36.08 26.84 1.18
C GLU A 33 -35.58 26.17 -0.11
N ARG A 34 -34.63 26.82 -0.79
CA ARG A 34 -34.01 26.29 -2.02
C ARG A 34 -33.20 25.03 -1.74
N SER A 35 -32.37 25.04 -0.69
CA SER A 35 -31.55 23.90 -0.29
C SER A 35 -32.39 22.72 0.20
N SER A 36 -33.42 22.98 1.01
CA SER A 36 -34.39 21.96 1.44
C SER A 36 -35.17 21.36 0.27
N GLY A 37 -35.66 22.20 -0.67
CA GLY A 37 -36.33 21.73 -1.88
C GLY A 37 -35.43 20.90 -2.80
N ASN A 38 -34.15 21.29 -2.94
CA ASN A 38 -33.15 20.53 -3.68
C ASN A 38 -32.86 19.19 -3.01
N GLU A 39 -32.80 19.15 -1.68
CA GLU A 39 -32.57 17.93 -0.91
C GLU A 39 -33.74 16.96 -1.03
N GLN A 40 -34.98 17.43 -0.89
CA GLN A 40 -36.17 16.62 -1.13
C GLN A 40 -36.21 16.08 -2.56
N SER A 41 -35.82 16.89 -3.55
CA SER A 41 -35.74 16.44 -4.95
C SER A 41 -34.66 15.38 -5.16
N ARG A 42 -33.50 15.52 -4.50
CA ARG A 42 -32.44 14.49 -4.49
C ARG A 42 -32.93 13.19 -3.89
N GLN A 43 -33.61 13.25 -2.74
CA GLN A 43 -34.14 12.06 -2.06
C GLN A 43 -35.20 11.34 -2.89
N ARG A 44 -36.13 12.09 -3.51
CA ARG A 44 -37.13 11.51 -4.42
C ARG A 44 -36.48 10.81 -5.61
N MET A 45 -35.51 11.45 -6.27
CA MET A 45 -34.78 10.81 -7.37
C MET A 45 -33.99 9.58 -6.92
N ALA A 46 -33.42 9.60 -5.72
CA ALA A 46 -32.69 8.45 -5.17
C ALA A 46 -33.62 7.26 -4.92
N GLN A 47 -34.81 7.51 -4.35
CA GLN A 47 -35.85 6.50 -4.16
C GLN A 47 -36.30 5.91 -5.50
N THR A 48 -36.62 6.76 -6.49
CA THR A 48 -36.98 6.28 -7.84
C THR A 48 -35.88 5.43 -8.46
N ARG A 49 -34.60 5.80 -8.31
CA ARG A 49 -33.46 5.01 -8.81
C ARG A 49 -33.26 3.69 -8.07
N ALA A 50 -33.61 3.62 -6.78
CA ALA A 50 -33.51 2.38 -6.00
C ALA A 50 -34.59 1.37 -6.41
N GLU A 51 -35.74 1.86 -6.88
CA GLU A 51 -36.87 1.07 -7.36
C GLU A 51 -36.80 0.79 -8.88
N GLU A 52 -35.78 1.29 -9.59
CA GLU A 52 -35.60 1.08 -11.03
C GLU A 52 -35.39 -0.41 -11.35
N THR A 53 -36.12 -0.89 -12.35
CA THR A 53 -35.84 -2.20 -12.96
C THR A 53 -34.57 -2.14 -13.82
N ALA A 54 -33.98 -3.31 -14.11
CA ALA A 54 -32.75 -3.39 -14.92
C ALA A 54 -32.91 -2.76 -16.32
N GLU A 55 -34.09 -2.91 -16.94
CA GLU A 55 -34.41 -2.34 -18.26
C GLU A 55 -34.52 -0.81 -18.20
N GLN A 56 -35.21 -0.28 -17.19
CA GLN A 56 -35.31 1.17 -16.97
C GLN A 56 -33.94 1.79 -16.68
N HIS A 57 -33.11 1.11 -15.88
CA HIS A 57 -31.74 1.52 -15.59
C HIS A 57 -30.89 1.56 -16.87
N ALA A 58 -31.00 0.56 -17.74
CA ALA A 58 -30.30 0.52 -19.02
C ALA A 58 -30.76 1.64 -19.98
N ALA A 59 -32.08 1.85 -20.10
CA ALA A 59 -32.64 2.93 -20.91
C ALA A 59 -32.16 4.31 -20.44
N ARG A 60 -32.16 4.57 -19.13
CA ARG A 60 -31.65 5.82 -18.55
C ARG A 60 -30.16 6.03 -18.83
N LEU A 61 -29.35 4.98 -18.77
CA LEU A 61 -27.94 5.06 -19.11
C LEU A 61 -27.72 5.40 -20.59
N GLU A 62 -28.52 4.83 -21.49
CA GLU A 62 -28.46 5.16 -22.92
C GLU A 62 -28.92 6.59 -23.21
N ASP A 63 -30.00 7.05 -22.59
CA ASP A 63 -30.44 8.44 -22.71
C ASP A 63 -29.37 9.42 -22.20
N ALA A 64 -28.72 9.11 -21.07
CA ALA A 64 -27.62 9.91 -20.55
C ALA A 64 -26.42 9.93 -21.52
N ARG A 65 -26.09 8.79 -22.14
CA ARG A 65 -25.04 8.71 -23.16
C ARG A 65 -25.37 9.57 -24.38
N LEU A 66 -26.62 9.51 -24.86
CA LEU A 66 -27.09 10.29 -25.99
C LEU A 66 -27.07 11.79 -25.69
N GLN A 67 -27.54 12.21 -24.52
CA GLN A 67 -27.48 13.63 -24.10
C GLN A 67 -26.04 14.14 -24.01
N VAL A 68 -25.12 13.36 -23.43
CA VAL A 68 -23.70 13.71 -23.38
C VAL A 68 -23.10 13.79 -24.79
N ARG A 69 -23.50 12.92 -25.71
CA ARG A 69 -23.04 12.96 -27.10
C ARG A 69 -23.54 14.21 -27.82
N GLN A 70 -24.82 14.55 -27.69
CA GLN A 70 -25.43 15.73 -28.31
C GLN A 70 -24.85 17.04 -27.78
N SER A 71 -24.70 17.16 -26.46
CA SER A 71 -24.05 18.31 -25.82
C SER A 71 -22.57 18.44 -26.25
N ARG A 72 -21.85 17.32 -26.33
CA ARG A 72 -20.49 17.31 -26.89
C ARG A 72 -20.45 17.77 -28.33
N SER A 73 -21.39 17.38 -29.20
CA SER A 73 -21.42 17.89 -30.58
C SER A 73 -21.80 19.36 -30.69
N ALA A 74 -22.67 19.86 -29.80
CA ALA A 74 -23.16 21.24 -29.82
C ALA A 74 -22.18 22.26 -29.19
N THR A 75 -21.21 21.81 -28.38
CA THR A 75 -20.23 22.69 -27.73
C THR A 75 -19.13 23.12 -28.68
N SER A 76 -18.75 24.41 -28.65
CA SER A 76 -17.61 24.96 -29.41
C SER A 76 -16.29 24.30 -29.01
N ASN A 77 -15.36 24.17 -29.98
CA ASN A 77 -14.02 23.59 -29.77
C ASN A 77 -13.23 24.30 -28.66
N VAL A 78 -13.42 25.61 -28.49
CA VAL A 78 -12.72 26.41 -27.46
C VAL A 78 -13.16 26.00 -26.06
N LEU A 79 -14.47 25.86 -25.82
CA LEU A 79 -15.01 25.41 -24.54
C LEU A 79 -14.58 23.97 -24.22
N ARG A 80 -14.49 23.11 -25.23
CA ARG A 80 -13.97 21.75 -25.06
C ARG A 80 -12.50 21.73 -24.64
N SER A 81 -11.67 22.64 -25.17
CA SER A 81 -10.26 22.76 -24.80
C SER A 81 -10.11 23.21 -23.35
N GLN A 82 -10.83 24.26 -22.95
CA GLN A 82 -10.84 24.77 -21.57
C GLN A 82 -11.28 23.70 -20.56
N GLN A 83 -12.34 22.93 -20.87
CA GLN A 83 -12.79 21.84 -19.99
C GLN A 83 -11.75 20.73 -19.83
N ARG A 84 -11.04 20.38 -20.90
CA ARG A 84 -9.96 19.36 -20.85
C ARG A 84 -8.80 19.84 -19.98
N GLU A 85 -8.43 21.11 -20.11
CA GLU A 85 -7.37 21.72 -19.30
C GLU A 85 -7.76 21.77 -17.83
N HIS A 86 -8.99 22.21 -17.51
CA HIS A 86 -9.51 22.19 -16.15
C HIS A 86 -9.51 20.79 -15.54
N ASN A 87 -9.99 19.78 -16.27
CA ASN A 87 -9.96 18.39 -15.82
C ASN A 87 -8.52 17.89 -15.61
N ARG A 88 -7.58 18.27 -16.48
CA ARG A 88 -6.16 17.92 -16.35
C ARG A 88 -5.57 18.50 -15.07
N LEU A 89 -5.85 19.77 -14.78
CA LEU A 89 -5.39 20.44 -13.57
C LEU A 89 -5.99 19.80 -12.31
N GLN A 90 -7.30 19.54 -12.29
CA GLN A 90 -7.95 18.88 -11.15
C GLN A 90 -7.40 17.47 -10.89
N MET A 91 -7.12 16.70 -11.94
CA MET A 91 -6.51 15.37 -11.80
C MET A 91 -5.05 15.46 -11.32
N ALA A 92 -4.30 16.47 -11.75
CA ALA A 92 -2.95 16.73 -11.24
C ALA A 92 -2.97 17.12 -9.76
N GLU A 93 -3.92 17.97 -9.36
CA GLU A 93 -4.13 18.40 -7.98
C GLU A 93 -4.54 17.23 -7.09
N ARG A 94 -5.51 16.40 -7.51
CA ARG A 94 -5.87 15.16 -6.79
C ARG A 94 -4.68 14.20 -6.63
N ARG A 95 -3.80 14.11 -7.65
CA ARG A 95 -2.56 13.33 -7.55
C ARG A 95 -1.54 13.95 -6.60
N GLN A 96 -1.50 15.28 -6.46
CA GLN A 96 -0.65 15.95 -5.48
C GLN A 96 -1.21 15.80 -4.06
N GLN A 97 -2.52 15.97 -3.87
CA GLN A 97 -3.20 15.75 -2.59
C GLN A 97 -3.11 14.27 -2.15
N GLY A 98 -3.17 13.33 -3.08
CA GLY A 98 -2.95 11.89 -2.83
C GLY A 98 -1.52 11.52 -2.41
N LYS A 99 -0.54 12.44 -2.48
CA LYS A 99 0.83 12.24 -1.94
C LYS A 99 0.94 12.54 -0.44
N ALA A 100 -0.12 13.02 0.20
CA ALA A 100 -0.13 13.26 1.66
C ALA A 100 -0.05 11.96 2.48
N TYR A 101 -0.16 10.79 1.85
CA TYR A 101 0.16 9.51 2.44
C TYR A 101 1.50 9.02 1.86
N GLN A 102 2.61 9.56 2.36
CA GLN A 102 3.92 8.92 2.17
C GLN A 102 3.84 7.57 2.88
N PRO A 103 3.81 6.44 2.17
CA PRO A 103 3.90 5.16 2.84
C PRO A 103 5.33 5.07 3.35
N TYR A 104 5.53 4.94 4.67
CA TYR A 104 6.82 4.58 5.27
C TYR A 104 7.40 3.26 4.69
N ASN A 105 6.64 2.57 3.84
CA ASN A 105 7.07 1.44 3.03
C ASN A 105 8.24 1.86 2.12
N HIS A 106 9.34 1.11 2.20
CA HIS A 106 10.58 1.33 1.43
C HIS A 106 11.49 2.47 1.88
N LEU A 107 11.28 3.11 3.04
CA LEU A 107 12.26 4.09 3.57
C LEU A 107 13.67 3.50 3.72
N ALA A 108 13.78 2.20 4.00
CA ALA A 108 15.06 1.49 4.03
C ALA A 108 15.87 1.64 2.73
N PHE A 109 15.22 1.83 1.58
CA PHE A 109 15.86 1.99 0.28
C PHE A 109 16.14 3.44 -0.09
N ARG A 110 15.67 4.41 0.71
CA ARG A 110 15.85 5.85 0.48
C ARG A 110 16.42 6.50 1.73
N TYR A 111 17.59 6.02 2.14
CA TYR A 111 18.29 6.59 3.28
C TYR A 111 18.65 8.06 3.01
N ASN A 112 18.09 8.96 3.82
CA ASN A 112 18.43 10.38 3.85
C ASN A 112 19.27 10.66 5.11
N PRO A 113 20.58 10.96 4.98
CA PRO A 113 21.46 11.22 6.13
C PRO A 113 21.08 12.44 6.98
N GLY A 114 20.26 13.36 6.45
CA GLY A 114 19.82 14.56 7.16
C GLY A 114 18.63 14.34 8.10
N GLU A 115 18.07 13.14 8.14
CA GLU A 115 16.95 12.79 9.02
C GLU A 115 17.44 11.98 10.23
N ASP A 116 16.98 12.36 11.43
CA ASP A 116 17.21 11.56 12.64
C ASP A 116 16.17 10.43 12.74
N TYR A 117 16.56 9.25 12.28
CA TYR A 117 15.73 8.05 12.34
C TYR A 117 15.61 7.46 13.75
N SER A 118 16.45 7.87 14.69
CA SER A 118 16.52 7.28 16.04
C SER A 118 15.20 7.46 16.82
N LEU A 119 14.50 8.57 16.56
CA LEU A 119 13.23 8.92 17.20
C LEU A 119 12.01 8.46 16.39
N SER A 120 12.20 7.88 15.20
CA SER A 120 11.09 7.48 14.35
C SER A 120 10.41 6.22 14.87
N ARG A 121 9.12 6.33 15.20
CA ARG A 121 8.26 5.19 15.60
C ARG A 121 8.26 4.04 14.58
N HIS A 122 8.59 4.33 13.32
CA HIS A 122 8.62 3.35 12.23
C HIS A 122 9.96 2.60 12.12
N VAL A 123 11.01 3.10 12.78
CA VAL A 123 12.37 2.50 12.80
C VAL A 123 12.65 1.80 14.13
N LEU A 124 11.86 2.08 15.17
CA LEU A 124 11.94 1.37 16.45
C LEU A 124 11.47 -0.08 16.31
N ILE A 125 12.41 -0.99 16.01
CA ILE A 125 12.19 -2.44 15.92
C ILE A 125 11.81 -3.04 17.30
N GLY A 126 12.25 -2.40 18.39
CA GLY A 126 12.00 -2.83 19.77
C GLY A 126 12.97 -3.92 20.26
N THR A 127 12.69 -4.51 21.43
CA THR A 127 13.49 -5.59 22.02
C THR A 127 12.98 -6.98 21.61
N MET A 128 13.88 -7.96 21.53
CA MET A 128 13.53 -9.37 21.24
C MET A 128 12.99 -10.08 22.50
N THR A 129 11.81 -9.68 22.98
CA THR A 129 11.22 -10.22 24.22
C THR A 129 10.14 -11.27 23.98
N VAL A 130 9.61 -11.37 22.76
CA VAL A 130 8.45 -12.22 22.50
C VAL A 130 8.90 -13.63 22.12
N VAL A 131 8.51 -14.63 22.90
CA VAL A 131 8.84 -16.05 22.63
C VAL A 131 7.88 -16.63 21.58
N CYS A 132 8.39 -17.42 20.62
CA CYS A 132 7.51 -18.18 19.71
C CYS A 132 6.94 -19.41 20.39
N PRO A 133 5.64 -19.68 20.26
CA PRO A 133 5.02 -20.86 20.85
C PRO A 133 5.53 -22.19 20.26
N HIS A 134 6.00 -22.19 19.01
CA HIS A 134 6.41 -23.42 18.32
C HIS A 134 7.88 -23.76 18.51
N CYS A 135 8.79 -22.80 18.26
CA CYS A 135 10.24 -23.05 18.28
C CYS A 135 10.96 -22.45 19.48
N LYS A 136 10.25 -21.80 20.41
CA LYS A 136 10.80 -21.15 21.62
C LYS A 136 11.86 -20.05 21.40
N ALA A 137 12.20 -19.73 20.15
CA ALA A 137 13.07 -18.61 19.85
C ALA A 137 12.43 -17.26 20.26
N LEU A 138 13.24 -16.22 20.41
CA LEU A 138 12.78 -14.85 20.63
C LEU A 138 12.43 -14.17 19.28
N LYS A 139 11.51 -13.20 19.29
CA LYS A 139 11.22 -12.25 18.18
C LYS A 139 11.06 -10.84 18.67
N PHE A 140 11.22 -9.92 17.73
CA PHE A 140 10.67 -8.58 17.82
C PHE A 140 9.13 -8.59 17.78
N CYS A 141 8.52 -7.64 18.48
CA CYS A 141 7.07 -7.50 18.57
C CYS A 141 6.39 -7.29 17.20
N GLY A 142 7.06 -6.61 16.26
CA GLY A 142 6.56 -6.37 14.90
C GLY A 142 6.77 -7.51 13.89
N GLU A 143 7.44 -8.60 14.26
CA GLU A 143 7.66 -9.71 13.34
C GLU A 143 6.38 -10.49 13.01
N SER A 144 6.18 -10.79 11.73
CA SER A 144 5.09 -11.66 11.28
C SER A 144 5.27 -13.09 11.78
N LYS A 145 4.16 -13.83 11.94
CA LYS A 145 4.17 -15.24 12.41
C LYS A 145 5.01 -16.17 11.51
N GLY A 146 5.24 -15.77 10.25
CA GLY A 146 5.96 -16.57 9.25
C GLY A 146 7.48 -16.43 9.26
N MET A 147 8.05 -15.35 9.82
CA MET A 147 9.48 -15.02 9.68
C MET A 147 10.44 -16.04 10.31
N ARG A 148 9.98 -16.81 11.31
CA ARG A 148 10.80 -17.80 12.02
C ARG A 148 10.52 -19.21 11.54
N CYS A 149 9.75 -19.98 12.30
CA CYS A 149 9.44 -21.38 11.98
C CYS A 149 8.30 -21.53 10.95
N ALA A 150 8.03 -20.51 10.14
CA ALA A 150 6.88 -20.46 9.23
C ALA A 150 5.56 -20.85 9.93
N ALA A 151 5.30 -20.26 11.10
CA ALA A 151 4.17 -20.60 11.98
C ALA A 151 4.12 -22.10 12.39
N GLY A 152 5.27 -22.69 12.72
CA GLY A 152 5.39 -24.06 13.22
C GLY A 152 5.51 -25.13 12.13
N LYS A 153 5.51 -24.75 10.85
CA LYS A 153 5.70 -25.67 9.72
C LYS A 153 7.13 -26.22 9.65
N ILE A 154 8.11 -25.43 10.08
CA ILE A 154 9.52 -25.82 10.10
C ILE A 154 9.89 -26.28 11.51
N LYS A 155 10.22 -27.56 11.66
CA LYS A 155 10.80 -28.12 12.89
C LYS A 155 12.33 -27.96 12.81
N LEU A 156 12.86 -26.99 13.56
CA LEU A 156 14.31 -26.82 13.67
C LEU A 156 14.88 -27.92 14.58
N PRO A 157 15.98 -28.59 14.18
CA PRO A 157 16.67 -29.51 15.07
C PRO A 157 17.21 -28.78 16.29
N GLN A 158 17.30 -29.49 17.42
CA GLN A 158 17.89 -28.94 18.64
C GLN A 158 19.37 -28.63 18.37
N LEU A 159 19.79 -27.40 18.71
CA LEU A 159 21.18 -27.00 18.61
C LEU A 159 22.00 -27.82 19.62
N ARG A 160 23.06 -28.47 19.14
CA ARG A 160 24.05 -29.13 20.01
C ARG A 160 24.83 -28.06 20.76
N GLU A 161 25.29 -28.39 21.95
CA GLU A 161 26.18 -27.48 22.68
C GLU A 161 27.46 -27.25 21.87
N PRO A 162 27.95 -26.00 21.81
CA PRO A 162 29.22 -25.72 21.16
C PRO A 162 30.36 -26.45 21.90
N PRO A 163 31.37 -26.97 21.17
CA PRO A 163 32.56 -27.52 21.80
C PRO A 163 33.42 -26.43 22.51
N GLU A 164 34.39 -26.81 23.34
CA GLU A 164 35.33 -25.87 24.00
C GLU A 164 36.59 -25.59 23.16
N PRO A 165 37.05 -24.33 22.99
CA PRO A 165 36.75 -23.16 23.82
C PRO A 165 35.56 -22.29 23.38
N SER A 166 34.80 -22.66 22.34
CA SER A 166 33.77 -21.79 21.75
C SER A 166 32.62 -21.52 22.72
N LYS A 167 32.25 -22.53 23.51
CA LYS A 167 31.26 -22.40 24.58
C LYS A 167 31.69 -21.37 25.60
N THR A 168 32.93 -21.44 26.09
CA THR A 168 33.49 -20.44 27.02
C THR A 168 33.56 -19.04 26.39
N LEU A 169 33.96 -18.94 25.12
CA LEU A 169 34.05 -17.66 24.41
C LEU A 169 32.69 -16.99 24.16
N LEU A 170 31.62 -17.77 23.99
CA LEU A 170 30.26 -17.25 23.80
C LEU A 170 29.53 -16.97 25.13
N ALA A 171 30.04 -17.48 26.26
CA ALA A 171 29.36 -17.39 27.55
C ALA A 171 29.39 -15.99 28.21
N GLY A 172 30.38 -15.16 27.88
CA GLY A 172 30.49 -13.77 28.36
C GLY A 172 31.12 -13.60 29.74
N TYR A 173 31.56 -14.68 30.40
CA TYR A 173 31.99 -14.64 31.79
C TYR A 173 33.43 -14.14 31.99
N ILE A 174 34.36 -14.57 31.12
CA ILE A 174 35.79 -14.22 31.20
C ILE A 174 36.14 -12.99 30.35
N ALA A 175 37.29 -12.37 30.62
CA ALA A 175 37.72 -11.15 29.92
C ALA A 175 37.87 -11.38 28.41
N GLU A 176 38.42 -12.53 28.02
CA GLU A 176 38.61 -12.96 26.64
C GLU A 176 37.26 -13.14 25.92
N SER A 177 36.25 -13.64 26.62
CA SER A 177 34.91 -13.83 26.08
C SER A 177 34.23 -12.48 25.83
N LYS A 178 34.32 -11.53 26.77
CA LYS A 178 33.81 -10.16 26.58
C LYS A 178 34.50 -9.46 25.41
N HIS A 179 35.81 -9.61 25.31
CA HIS A 179 36.59 -9.07 24.19
C HIS A 179 36.17 -9.71 22.86
N CYS A 180 35.98 -11.03 22.84
CA CYS A 180 35.51 -11.78 21.68
C CYS A 180 34.13 -11.29 21.22
N LEU A 181 33.15 -11.22 22.13
CA LEU A 181 31.80 -10.74 21.82
C LEU A 181 31.78 -9.29 21.35
N SER A 182 32.60 -8.41 21.96
CA SER A 182 32.70 -7.01 21.54
C SER A 182 33.30 -6.84 20.15
N ASN A 183 34.17 -7.76 19.71
CA ASN A 183 34.86 -7.70 18.42
C ASN A 183 34.40 -8.79 17.43
N ILE A 184 33.30 -9.51 17.71
CA ILE A 184 32.88 -10.70 16.95
C ILE A 184 32.75 -10.44 15.46
N ARG A 185 32.23 -9.27 15.08
CA ARG A 185 32.12 -8.85 13.66
C ARG A 185 33.48 -8.74 12.97
N LYS A 186 34.51 -8.25 13.67
CA LYS A 186 35.87 -8.14 13.12
C LYS A 186 36.45 -9.53 12.88
N TYR A 187 36.30 -10.43 13.86
CA TYR A 187 36.73 -11.82 13.72
C TYR A 187 36.01 -12.51 12.56
N ASP A 188 34.68 -12.40 12.48
CA ASP A 188 33.87 -12.97 11.38
C ASP A 188 34.30 -12.44 10.00
N SER A 189 34.58 -11.14 9.91
CA SER A 189 35.12 -10.51 8.69
C SER A 189 36.51 -11.05 8.33
N CYS A 190 37.40 -11.29 9.29
CA CYS A 190 38.69 -11.93 9.01
C CYS A 190 38.52 -13.36 8.47
N PHE A 191 37.55 -14.12 8.99
CA PHE A 191 37.25 -15.44 8.47
C PHE A 191 36.60 -15.40 7.07
N GLN A 192 36.15 -14.25 6.58
CA GLN A 192 35.63 -14.12 5.22
C GLN A 192 36.70 -14.45 4.15
N MET A 193 37.99 -14.35 4.50
CA MET A 193 39.13 -14.82 3.69
C MET A 193 39.44 -16.31 3.90
N THR A 194 38.44 -17.19 3.81
CA THR A 194 38.72 -18.65 3.84
C THR A 194 39.31 -19.06 2.49
N SER A 195 40.60 -19.42 2.44
CA SER A 195 41.18 -20.07 1.27
C SER A 195 40.69 -21.52 1.17
N PHE A 196 40.41 -21.97 -0.05
CA PHE A 196 40.04 -23.36 -0.31
C PHE A 196 41.31 -24.21 -0.46
N GLY A 197 41.46 -25.22 0.39
CA GLY A 197 42.40 -26.31 0.13
C GLY A 197 41.75 -27.28 -0.86
N ALA A 198 42.30 -27.40 -2.07
CA ALA A 198 41.89 -28.37 -3.06
C ALA A 198 43.08 -29.29 -3.40
N GLU A 199 42.84 -30.59 -3.50
CA GLU A 199 43.81 -31.53 -4.04
C GLU A 199 43.78 -31.41 -5.56
N VAL A 200 44.88 -30.92 -6.15
CA VAL A 200 44.95 -30.68 -7.60
C VAL A 200 45.24 -32.00 -8.30
N ILE A 201 44.21 -32.62 -8.88
CA ILE A 201 44.39 -33.72 -9.83
C ILE A 201 44.75 -33.09 -11.18
N THR A 202 46.04 -33.09 -11.53
CA THR A 202 46.53 -32.53 -12.79
C THR A 202 46.22 -33.47 -13.96
N THR A 203 45.16 -33.19 -14.71
CA THR A 203 45.02 -33.64 -16.10
C THR A 203 45.14 -32.44 -17.03
N HIS A 204 45.73 -32.64 -18.21
CA HIS A 204 46.26 -31.63 -19.14
C HIS A 204 45.51 -30.28 -19.22
N PHE A 205 46.32 -29.22 -19.34
CA PHE A 205 46.02 -27.78 -19.34
C PHE A 205 44.52 -27.41 -19.35
N MET A 206 43.98 -27.20 -18.14
CA MET A 206 42.63 -26.69 -17.92
C MET A 206 42.73 -25.31 -17.25
N PRO A 207 42.40 -24.19 -17.93
CA PRO A 207 42.52 -22.85 -17.35
C PRO A 207 41.40 -22.51 -16.35
N THR A 208 40.47 -23.44 -16.10
CA THR A 208 39.33 -23.23 -15.19
C THR A 208 39.18 -24.41 -14.24
N PHE A 209 39.14 -24.15 -12.94
CA PHE A 209 38.80 -25.14 -11.93
C PHE A 209 37.27 -25.18 -11.77
N LYS A 210 36.67 -26.36 -11.98
CA LYS A 210 35.23 -26.57 -11.75
C LYS A 210 35.03 -27.31 -10.44
N MET A 211 34.40 -26.66 -9.46
CA MET A 211 33.99 -27.28 -8.21
C MET A 211 32.48 -27.60 -8.29
N ASN A 212 32.12 -28.88 -8.26
CA ASN A 212 30.72 -29.31 -8.22
C ASN A 212 30.36 -29.75 -6.79
N GLY A 213 29.38 -29.11 -6.16
CA GLY A 213 28.88 -29.46 -4.83
C GLY A 213 28.39 -28.26 -4.01
N GLN A 214 27.85 -28.51 -2.81
CA GLN A 214 27.58 -27.47 -1.83
C GLN A 214 28.85 -27.16 -1.04
N ILE A 215 29.28 -25.89 -1.06
CA ILE A 215 30.45 -25.43 -0.32
C ILE A 215 30.04 -25.08 1.10
N TYR A 216 30.43 -25.91 2.05
CA TYR A 216 30.26 -25.64 3.48
C TYR A 216 31.56 -25.10 4.06
N LYS A 217 31.53 -23.87 4.57
CA LYS A 217 32.62 -23.36 5.41
C LYS A 217 32.49 -24.01 6.78
N LYS A 218 33.26 -25.08 7.02
CA LYS A 218 33.49 -25.57 8.38
C LYS A 218 34.31 -24.52 9.11
N ILE A 219 33.65 -23.74 9.96
CA ILE A 219 34.33 -22.99 11.01
C ILE A 219 34.79 -24.04 12.03
N TRP A 220 36.05 -24.46 11.91
CA TRP A 220 36.73 -25.24 12.93
C TRP A 220 37.04 -24.32 14.11
N LEU A 221 36.02 -23.89 14.85
CA LEU A 221 36.23 -23.84 16.28
C LEU A 221 35.90 -25.24 16.78
N ILE A 222 36.95 -26.05 16.85
CA ILE A 222 37.09 -27.27 17.67
C ILE A 222 36.58 -28.54 17.00
N ASP A 223 37.43 -29.08 16.16
CA ASP A 223 37.86 -30.46 16.36
C ASP A 223 39.37 -30.45 16.12
N SER A 224 40.11 -31.12 16.98
CA SER A 224 41.56 -31.09 17.07
C SER A 224 42.23 -31.27 15.71
N PHE A 225 43.19 -30.41 15.37
CA PHE A 225 44.14 -30.70 14.31
C PHE A 225 44.81 -32.05 14.62
N PRO A 226 44.82 -33.04 13.71
CA PRO A 226 45.71 -34.17 13.87
C PRO A 226 47.14 -33.63 13.82
N LYS A 227 47.87 -33.82 14.93
CA LYS A 227 49.30 -33.54 14.99
C LYS A 227 49.97 -34.32 13.85
N ARG A 228 50.62 -33.61 12.93
CA ARG A 228 51.69 -34.20 12.12
C ARG A 228 52.96 -34.24 12.97
#